data_AF-A0A5Q4C9B4-F1
#
_entry.id   AF-A0A5Q4C9B4-F1
#
_cell.length_a   1.000
_cell.length_b   1.000
_cell.length_c   1.000
_cell.angle_alpha   90.00
_cell.angle_beta   90.00
_cell.angle_gamma   90.00
#
_symmetry.space_group_name_H-M   'P 1'
#
loop_
_entity.id
_entity.type
_entity.pdbx_description
1 polymer ?
#
loop_
_entity_poly.entity_id
_entity_poly.type
_entity_poly.pdbx_seq_one_letter_code
_entity_poly.pdbx_strand_id
1 'polypeptide(L)'
;MEMTPLWETRLPLLQLQRGRPIGFDSQQERRPDLINNLSQGISQLPEAEHDENWDSAEMADPFEVRMRFTAQLQHLNASVTSAQKAAQYALKYKDMDEDLHSCILEQLERNNMNTRANIMYFIEHFLEMAQKEKHIDYVRMMQRDIIRIVDAVAPDDGSGAANVKVVRRVLRGLQQKDFLEARTVDEIEEVLKERETSAHDAGLSSPVNGDVEMGDAPPAHSLPTNGRALRLEKRQIEQRIEEDRERHKRLRENIWAIGAQDNAEVDKIWEETSDFGDDDHILAEEEFAEFTQAMQHSCPPKPPAGPASTRIVNGKKR
;
A
#
# COMPACT_ATOMS: atom_id res chain seq x y z
N MET A 1 57.03 -5.02 7.87
CA MET A 1 55.91 -5.76 7.26
C MET A 1 55.17 -6.38 8.42
N GLU A 2 54.08 -5.76 8.83
CA GLU A 2 52.97 -6.30 9.63
C GLU A 2 52.11 -5.09 10.01
N MET A 3 50.98 -4.95 9.32
CA MET A 3 49.96 -3.92 9.58
C MET A 3 48.95 -4.51 10.55
N THR A 4 48.89 -3.96 11.76
CA THR A 4 47.76 -4.10 12.67
C THR A 4 46.69 -3.06 12.31
N PRO A 5 45.40 -3.41 12.16
CA PRO A 5 44.37 -2.41 11.96
C PRO A 5 43.86 -1.86 13.31
N LEU A 6 43.99 -0.55 13.45
CA LEU A 6 43.36 0.31 14.44
C LEU A 6 41.86 0.46 14.14
N TRP A 7 40.98 -0.21 14.88
CA TRP A 7 39.56 0.19 14.95
C TRP A 7 38.96 0.10 16.37
N GLU A 8 39.75 -0.16 17.41
CA GLU A 8 39.27 0.00 18.78
C GLU A 8 39.19 1.48 19.16
N THR A 9 38.02 2.09 18.97
CA THR A 9 37.62 3.28 19.73
C THR A 9 36.12 3.26 20.05
N ARG A 10 35.84 2.75 21.25
CA ARG A 10 34.78 3.08 22.22
C ARG A 10 33.55 3.87 21.72
N LEU A 11 32.37 3.26 21.87
CA LEU A 11 31.10 3.93 22.22
C LEU A 11 30.50 3.29 23.50
N PRO A 12 29.75 4.06 24.32
CA PRO A 12 29.49 3.76 25.72
C PRO A 12 28.26 2.85 25.95
N LEU A 13 28.36 2.06 27.02
CA LEU A 13 27.31 1.23 27.62
C LEU A 13 26.00 2.00 27.87
N LEU A 14 24.92 1.58 27.22
CA LEU A 14 23.54 1.83 27.67
C LEU A 14 23.02 0.58 28.38
N GLN A 15 22.69 0.74 29.66
CA GLN A 15 22.09 -0.28 30.52
C GLN A 15 20.69 -0.65 30.03
N LEU A 16 20.52 -1.88 29.56
CA LEU A 16 19.22 -2.48 29.29
C LEU A 16 18.57 -2.90 30.62
N GLN A 17 17.54 -2.16 31.05
CA GLN A 17 16.67 -2.55 32.16
C GLN A 17 15.85 -3.79 31.77
N ARG A 18 16.12 -4.91 32.45
CA ARG A 18 15.34 -6.16 32.34
C ARG A 18 13.92 -5.95 32.87
N GLY A 19 12.92 -6.06 32.01
CA GLY A 19 11.52 -6.21 32.39
C GLY A 19 11.26 -7.54 33.10
N ARG A 20 10.42 -7.52 34.13
CA ARG A 20 10.00 -8.72 34.89
C ARG A 20 9.00 -9.55 34.06
N PRO A 21 9.00 -10.89 34.20
CA PRO A 21 7.98 -11.73 33.58
C PRO A 21 6.66 -11.63 34.37
N ILE A 22 5.56 -11.43 33.65
CA ILE A 22 4.19 -11.52 34.16
C ILE A 22 3.77 -12.98 34.05
N GLY A 23 3.38 -13.57 35.18
CA GLY A 23 2.92 -14.96 35.29
C GLY A 23 1.57 -15.16 34.61
N PHE A 24 1.48 -16.29 33.90
CA PHE A 24 0.25 -16.82 33.32
C PHE A 24 -0.47 -17.61 34.44
N ASP A 25 -1.61 -17.11 34.91
CA ASP A 25 -2.47 -17.81 35.87
C ASP A 25 -3.67 -18.40 35.13
N SER A 26 -3.67 -19.73 35.02
CA SER A 26 -4.77 -20.54 34.52
C SER A 26 -5.80 -20.74 35.64
N GLN A 27 -6.94 -20.05 35.56
CA GLN A 27 -8.13 -20.39 36.34
C GLN A 27 -9.33 -20.49 35.40
N GLN A 28 -9.72 -21.74 35.20
CA GLN A 28 -10.87 -22.19 34.45
C GLN A 28 -12.09 -22.18 35.39
N GLU A 29 -12.96 -21.18 35.22
CA GLU A 29 -14.23 -21.13 35.93
C GLU A 29 -15.37 -21.71 35.07
N ARG A 30 -15.85 -22.86 35.54
CA ARG A 30 -17.05 -23.56 35.09
C ARG A 30 -18.30 -22.72 35.37
N ARG A 31 -19.20 -22.60 34.38
CA ARG A 31 -20.62 -22.27 34.62
C ARG A 31 -21.50 -23.48 34.27
N PRO A 32 -22.46 -23.87 35.12
CA PRO A 32 -23.28 -25.06 34.91
C PRO A 32 -24.50 -24.79 34.03
N ASP A 33 -24.80 -25.76 33.17
CA ASP A 33 -26.07 -25.91 32.47
C ASP A 33 -27.14 -26.44 33.44
N LEU A 34 -28.32 -25.82 33.46
CA LEU A 34 -29.54 -26.46 33.98
C LEU A 34 -30.84 -25.89 33.39
N ILE A 35 -31.36 -26.62 32.40
CA ILE A 35 -32.74 -27.12 32.22
C ILE A 35 -33.87 -26.15 31.76
N ASN A 36 -34.40 -26.51 30.59
CA ASN A 36 -35.76 -26.39 30.01
C ASN A 36 -36.95 -26.04 30.93
N ASN A 37 -37.85 -25.20 30.42
CA ASN A 37 -39.27 -25.51 30.12
C ASN A 37 -39.95 -24.26 29.53
N LEU A 38 -40.43 -24.30 28.28
CA LEU A 38 -41.77 -24.71 27.83
C LEU A 38 -42.84 -23.62 28.01
N SER A 39 -43.21 -23.04 26.86
CA SER A 39 -44.53 -22.55 26.45
C SER A 39 -45.30 -21.60 27.38
N GLN A 40 -45.53 -20.37 26.89
CA GLN A 40 -46.86 -19.73 26.87
C GLN A 40 -46.82 -18.50 25.97
N GLY A 41 -47.62 -18.52 24.89
CA GLY A 41 -47.96 -17.32 24.14
C GLY A 41 -49.05 -16.53 24.85
N ILE A 42 -49.05 -15.20 24.68
CA ILE A 42 -50.20 -14.29 24.80
C ILE A 42 -49.83 -12.99 24.05
N SER A 43 -50.60 -12.73 22.99
CA SER A 43 -51.17 -11.44 22.57
C SER A 43 -50.31 -10.27 22.09
N GLN A 44 -50.48 -9.99 20.79
CA GLN A 44 -50.83 -8.69 20.17
C GLN A 44 -49.90 -7.48 20.33
N LEU A 45 -49.31 -7.05 19.20
CA LEU A 45 -49.46 -5.73 18.56
C LEU A 45 -48.68 -5.71 17.23
N PRO A 46 -49.13 -5.00 16.18
CA PRO A 46 -48.39 -4.91 14.92
C PRO A 46 -47.40 -3.75 14.99
N GLU A 47 -46.11 -4.05 15.10
CA GLU A 47 -45.09 -3.06 14.77
C GLU A 47 -44.84 -3.13 13.27
N ALA A 48 -45.27 -2.08 12.58
CA ALA A 48 -44.89 -1.83 11.21
C ALA A 48 -43.38 -1.58 11.20
N GLU A 49 -42.60 -2.60 10.84
CA GLU A 49 -41.24 -2.42 10.35
C GLU A 49 -41.34 -1.73 8.99
N HIS A 50 -41.46 -0.41 9.03
CA HIS A 50 -41.04 0.44 7.94
C HIS A 50 -39.52 0.27 7.83
N ASP A 51 -39.10 -0.52 6.86
CA ASP A 51 -37.72 -0.56 6.36
C ASP A 51 -37.35 0.86 5.88
N GLU A 52 -36.87 1.70 6.79
CA GLU A 52 -36.32 3.03 6.49
C GLU A 52 -34.91 2.90 5.91
N ASN A 53 -34.83 2.35 4.69
CA ASN A 53 -33.62 2.44 3.87
C ASN A 53 -33.91 2.88 2.43
N TRP A 54 -35.01 3.62 2.23
CA TRP A 54 -35.47 4.03 0.90
C TRP A 54 -35.20 5.50 0.52
N ASP A 55 -34.50 6.29 1.34
CA ASP A 55 -34.57 7.76 1.17
C ASP A 55 -33.23 8.53 1.33
N SER A 56 -32.11 7.97 0.86
CA SER A 56 -30.81 8.67 0.87
C SER A 56 -30.31 9.12 -0.51
N ALA A 57 -30.89 8.59 -1.59
CA ALA A 57 -30.55 8.94 -2.97
C ALA A 57 -31.53 9.98 -3.57
N GLU A 58 -32.80 10.02 -3.14
CA GLU A 58 -33.81 10.94 -3.69
C GLU A 58 -33.66 12.42 -3.26
N MET A 59 -32.74 12.74 -2.33
CA MET A 59 -32.67 14.05 -1.69
C MET A 59 -31.32 14.77 -1.81
N ALA A 60 -30.41 14.29 -2.65
CA ALA A 60 -29.10 14.92 -2.83
C ALA A 60 -29.10 15.90 -4.01
N ASP A 61 -28.72 17.15 -3.74
CA ASP A 61 -28.57 18.17 -4.78
C ASP A 61 -27.48 17.76 -5.78
N PRO A 62 -27.80 17.67 -7.10
CA PRO A 62 -26.83 17.34 -8.13
C PRO A 62 -25.53 18.15 -8.08
N PHE A 63 -25.65 19.45 -7.81
CA PHE A 63 -24.49 20.33 -7.77
C PHE A 63 -23.60 20.04 -6.55
N GLU A 64 -24.20 19.82 -5.37
CA GLU A 64 -23.48 19.40 -4.17
C GLU A 64 -22.74 18.07 -4.38
N VAL A 65 -23.41 17.09 -4.99
CA VAL A 65 -22.82 15.77 -5.29
C VAL A 65 -21.61 15.92 -6.20
N ARG A 66 -21.76 16.67 -7.29
CA ARG A 66 -20.69 17.00 -8.22
C ARG A 66 -19.50 17.68 -7.54
N MET A 67 -19.77 18.71 -6.75
CA MET A 67 -18.73 19.52 -6.08
C MET A 67 -17.93 18.66 -5.10
N ARG A 68 -18.62 17.85 -4.30
CA ARG A 68 -17.98 16.95 -3.33
C ARG A 68 -17.15 15.87 -4.02
N PHE A 69 -17.67 15.26 -5.09
CA PHE A 69 -16.93 14.24 -5.81
C PHE A 69 -15.69 14.82 -6.49
N THR A 70 -15.83 15.98 -7.14
CA THR A 70 -14.72 16.74 -7.73
C THR A 70 -13.62 17.01 -6.70
N ALA A 71 -13.99 17.48 -5.49
CA ALA A 71 -13.03 17.72 -4.42
C ALA A 71 -12.30 16.44 -3.97
N GLN A 72 -13.00 15.30 -3.90
CA GLN A 72 -12.36 14.01 -3.59
C GLN A 72 -11.35 13.60 -4.66
N LEU A 73 -11.71 13.72 -5.94
CA LEU A 73 -10.86 13.38 -7.08
C LEU A 73 -9.59 14.26 -7.14
N GLN A 74 -9.71 15.55 -6.84
CA GLN A 74 -8.57 16.49 -6.82
C GLN A 74 -7.51 16.14 -5.77
N HIS A 75 -7.94 15.57 -4.65
CA HIS A 75 -7.08 15.22 -3.52
C HIS A 75 -6.76 13.72 -3.46
N LEU A 76 -7.04 12.97 -4.54
CA LEU A 76 -6.64 11.57 -4.63
C LEU A 76 -5.12 11.43 -4.52
N ASN A 77 -4.71 10.49 -3.67
CA ASN A 77 -3.32 10.14 -3.42
C ASN A 77 -3.11 8.61 -3.62
N ALA A 78 -1.90 8.12 -3.34
CA ALA A 78 -1.56 6.71 -3.44
C ALA A 78 -2.24 5.78 -2.42
N SER A 79 -3.01 6.31 -1.46
CA SER A 79 -3.70 5.51 -0.45
C SER A 79 -4.93 4.81 -1.01
N VAL A 80 -5.04 3.52 -0.72
CA VAL A 80 -6.23 2.70 -1.00
C VAL A 80 -7.47 3.29 -0.34
N THR A 81 -7.35 3.84 0.88
CA THR A 81 -8.48 4.44 1.59
C THR A 81 -9.03 5.69 0.90
N SER A 82 -8.18 6.44 0.20
CA SER A 82 -8.60 7.62 -0.56
C SER A 82 -9.42 7.19 -1.78
N ALA A 83 -8.94 6.18 -2.51
CA ALA A 83 -9.63 5.61 -3.65
C ALA A 83 -10.96 4.95 -3.25
N GLN A 84 -10.97 4.16 -2.17
CA GLN A 84 -12.17 3.50 -1.64
C GLN A 84 -13.26 4.51 -1.29
N LYS A 85 -12.93 5.61 -0.60
CA LYS A 85 -13.90 6.64 -0.24
C LYS A 85 -14.53 7.29 -1.48
N ALA A 86 -13.72 7.63 -2.47
CA ALA A 86 -14.22 8.19 -3.73
C ALA A 86 -15.11 7.20 -4.48
N ALA A 87 -14.75 5.91 -4.49
CA ALA A 87 -15.52 4.87 -5.18
C ALA A 87 -16.88 4.65 -4.49
N GLN A 88 -16.88 4.53 -3.17
CA GLN A 88 -18.10 4.43 -2.36
C GLN A 88 -19.00 5.65 -2.56
N TYR A 89 -18.42 6.85 -2.67
CA TYR A 89 -19.19 8.06 -2.92
C TYR A 89 -19.89 8.02 -4.28
N ALA A 90 -19.17 7.61 -5.34
CA ALA A 90 -19.73 7.50 -6.68
C ALA A 90 -20.82 6.43 -6.78
N LEU A 91 -20.67 5.31 -6.06
CA LEU A 91 -21.65 4.23 -6.02
C LEU A 91 -22.89 4.57 -5.18
N LYS A 92 -22.70 5.34 -4.10
CA LYS A 92 -23.81 5.87 -3.30
C LYS A 92 -24.76 6.73 -4.14
N TYR A 93 -24.24 7.50 -5.09
CA TYR A 93 -24.99 8.37 -5.98
C TYR A 93 -24.98 7.88 -7.43
N LYS A 94 -25.08 6.56 -7.64
CA LYS A 94 -25.04 5.93 -8.97
C LYS A 94 -26.16 6.35 -9.92
N ASP A 95 -27.25 6.92 -9.42
CA ASP A 95 -28.32 7.48 -10.27
C ASP A 95 -27.86 8.75 -11.02
N MET A 96 -26.70 9.29 -10.63
CA MET A 96 -26.02 10.44 -11.23
C MET A 96 -24.72 10.06 -11.95
N ASP A 97 -24.62 8.80 -12.38
CA ASP A 97 -23.39 8.22 -12.93
C ASP A 97 -22.85 8.96 -14.15
N GLU A 98 -23.69 9.51 -15.04
CA GLU A 98 -23.23 10.30 -16.19
C GLU A 98 -22.47 11.58 -15.78
N ASP A 99 -22.97 12.31 -14.77
CA ASP A 99 -22.31 13.54 -14.29
C ASP A 99 -21.06 13.21 -13.48
N LEU A 100 -21.11 12.16 -12.66
CA LEU A 100 -19.95 11.68 -11.90
C LEU A 100 -18.85 11.15 -12.84
N HIS A 101 -19.20 10.42 -13.90
CA HIS A 101 -18.25 10.02 -14.93
C HIS A 101 -17.62 11.23 -15.63
N SER A 102 -18.44 12.25 -15.93
CA SER A 102 -17.95 13.52 -16.48
C SER A 102 -16.98 14.23 -15.54
N CYS A 103 -17.19 14.17 -14.22
CA CYS A 103 -16.25 14.69 -13.23
C CYS A 103 -14.88 13.97 -13.30
N ILE A 104 -14.86 12.65 -13.51
CA ILE A 104 -13.62 11.87 -13.62
C ILE A 104 -12.81 12.37 -14.83
N LEU A 105 -13.45 12.47 -16.00
CA LEU A 105 -12.81 12.98 -17.22
C LEU A 105 -12.33 14.42 -17.05
N GLU A 106 -13.14 15.28 -16.44
CA GLU A 106 -12.76 16.66 -16.17
C GLU A 106 -11.53 16.75 -15.25
N GLN A 107 -11.49 15.95 -14.18
CA GLN A 107 -10.35 15.95 -13.27
C GLN A 107 -9.09 15.35 -13.91
N LEU A 108 -9.23 14.38 -14.82
CA LEU A 108 -8.10 13.90 -15.63
C LEU A 108 -7.51 15.00 -16.51
N GLU A 109 -8.32 15.90 -17.05
CA GLU A 109 -7.86 16.96 -17.94
C GLU A 109 -7.33 18.20 -17.22
N ARG A 110 -7.83 18.49 -16.00
CA ARG A 110 -7.54 19.74 -15.27
C ARG A 110 -6.44 19.63 -14.20
N ASN A 111 -6.09 18.42 -13.76
CA ASN A 111 -5.12 18.23 -12.68
C ASN A 111 -3.69 17.99 -13.18
N ASN A 112 -2.73 17.98 -12.25
CA ASN A 112 -1.32 17.67 -12.53
C ASN A 112 -1.11 16.18 -12.84
N MET A 113 0.02 15.83 -13.45
CA MET A 113 0.34 14.45 -13.88
C MET A 113 0.34 13.41 -12.75
N ASN A 114 0.58 13.82 -11.50
CA ASN A 114 0.55 12.92 -10.36
C ASN A 114 -0.89 12.56 -9.98
N THR A 115 -1.75 13.57 -9.82
CA THR A 115 -3.18 13.36 -9.57
C THR A 115 -3.82 12.57 -10.70
N ARG A 116 -3.44 12.81 -11.97
CA ARG A 116 -3.91 12.00 -13.12
C ARG A 116 -3.54 10.52 -12.99
N ALA A 117 -2.30 10.21 -12.57
CA ALA A 117 -1.89 8.84 -12.28
C ALA A 117 -2.70 8.25 -11.11
N ASN A 118 -2.97 9.04 -10.06
CA ASN A 118 -3.80 8.62 -8.94
C ASN A 118 -5.24 8.31 -9.36
N ILE A 119 -5.82 9.12 -10.25
CA ILE A 119 -7.14 8.88 -10.85
C ILE A 119 -7.12 7.60 -11.70
N MET A 120 -6.06 7.34 -12.48
CA MET A 120 -5.92 6.10 -13.26
C MET A 120 -6.00 4.85 -12.36
N TYR A 121 -5.27 4.84 -11.24
CA TYR A 121 -5.35 3.75 -10.26
C TYR A 121 -6.73 3.66 -9.58
N PHE A 122 -7.35 4.80 -9.32
CA PHE A 122 -8.70 4.86 -8.78
C PHE A 122 -9.71 4.21 -9.73
N ILE A 123 -9.62 4.42 -11.05
CA ILE A 123 -10.55 3.84 -12.04
C ILE A 123 -10.54 2.30 -11.97
N GLU A 124 -9.37 1.67 -11.88
CA GLU A 124 -9.28 0.20 -11.73
C GLU A 124 -10.02 -0.29 -10.49
N HIS A 125 -9.78 0.38 -9.35
CA HIS A 125 -10.43 0.01 -8.10
C HIS A 125 -11.94 0.29 -8.12
N PHE A 126 -12.34 1.42 -8.70
CA PHE A 126 -13.71 1.85 -8.82
C PHE A 126 -14.54 0.88 -9.67
N LEU A 127 -14.01 0.43 -10.81
CA LEU A 127 -14.70 -0.52 -11.68
C LEU A 127 -14.88 -1.88 -11.00
N GLU A 128 -13.89 -2.33 -10.20
CA GLU A 128 -14.03 -3.53 -9.38
C GLU A 128 -15.20 -3.42 -8.39
N MET A 129 -15.33 -2.28 -7.72
CA MET A 129 -16.45 -2.02 -6.80
C MET A 129 -17.79 -1.90 -7.54
N ALA A 130 -17.82 -1.18 -8.66
CA ALA A 130 -19.03 -1.00 -9.48
C ALA A 130 -19.57 -2.34 -10.02
N GLN A 131 -18.68 -3.25 -10.43
CA GLN A 131 -19.07 -4.58 -10.89
C GLN A 131 -19.66 -5.43 -9.75
N LYS A 132 -19.10 -5.34 -8.54
CA LYS A 132 -19.65 -6.02 -7.35
C LYS A 132 -21.05 -5.51 -7.01
N GLU A 133 -21.30 -4.22 -7.18
CA GLU A 133 -22.63 -3.60 -7.01
C GLU A 133 -23.55 -3.76 -8.23
N LYS A 134 -23.08 -4.43 -9.28
CA LYS A 134 -23.80 -4.69 -10.54
C LYS A 134 -24.20 -3.42 -11.32
N HIS A 135 -23.46 -2.32 -11.14
CA HIS A 135 -23.65 -1.08 -11.91
C HIS A 135 -22.77 -1.09 -13.16
N ILE A 136 -23.27 -1.71 -14.23
CA ILE A 136 -22.51 -1.95 -15.47
C ILE A 136 -22.29 -0.68 -16.30
N ASP A 137 -23.10 0.36 -16.10
CA ASP A 137 -23.01 1.59 -16.90
C ASP A 137 -21.70 2.34 -16.67
N TYR A 138 -21.15 2.32 -15.46
CA TYR A 138 -19.79 2.82 -15.19
C TYR A 138 -18.73 2.05 -15.99
N VAL A 139 -18.84 0.73 -16.10
CA VAL A 139 -17.90 -0.09 -16.90
C VAL A 139 -17.99 0.31 -18.36
N ARG A 140 -19.20 0.45 -18.91
CA ARG A 140 -19.43 0.82 -20.32
C ARG A 140 -18.91 2.23 -20.64
N MET A 141 -19.17 3.20 -19.77
CA MET A 141 -18.68 4.57 -19.95
C MET A 141 -17.15 4.62 -19.90
N MET A 142 -16.51 3.88 -18.98
CA MET A 142 -15.05 3.80 -18.91
C MET A 142 -14.44 3.10 -20.13
N GLN A 143 -15.05 2.02 -20.62
CA GLN A 143 -14.62 1.32 -21.83
C GLN A 143 -14.69 2.25 -23.06
N ARG A 144 -15.79 2.99 -23.21
CA ARG A 144 -15.97 3.96 -24.30
C ARG A 144 -14.88 5.04 -24.30
N ASP A 145 -14.55 5.55 -23.12
CA ASP A 145 -13.67 6.71 -22.96
C ASP A 145 -12.22 6.34 -22.61
N ILE A 146 -11.84 5.05 -22.68
CA ILE A 146 -10.51 4.57 -22.25
C ILE A 146 -9.36 5.23 -23.01
N ILE A 147 -9.52 5.50 -24.31
CA ILE A 147 -8.51 6.19 -25.11
C ILE A 147 -8.34 7.63 -24.62
N ARG A 148 -9.44 8.33 -24.35
CA ARG A 148 -9.41 9.69 -23.80
C ARG A 148 -8.76 9.72 -22.42
N ILE A 149 -9.04 8.73 -21.57
CA ILE A 149 -8.42 8.60 -20.25
C ILE A 149 -6.90 8.39 -20.40
N VAL A 150 -6.48 7.48 -21.28
CA VAL A 150 -5.07 7.20 -21.55
C VAL A 150 -4.36 8.44 -22.07
N ASP A 151 -4.94 9.15 -23.04
CA ASP A 151 -4.37 10.38 -23.60
C ASP A 151 -4.31 11.52 -22.58
N ALA A 152 -5.25 11.59 -21.64
CA ALA A 152 -5.17 12.57 -20.55
C ALA A 152 -4.04 12.25 -19.56
N VAL A 153 -3.78 10.98 -19.26
CA VAL A 153 -2.76 10.54 -18.29
C VAL A 153 -1.35 10.46 -18.89
N ALA A 154 -1.25 10.04 -20.15
CA ALA A 154 -0.03 9.87 -20.92
C ALA A 154 -0.19 10.47 -22.32
N PRO A 155 -0.20 11.82 -22.46
CA PRO A 155 -0.36 12.46 -23.76
C PRO A 155 0.82 12.18 -24.70
N ASP A 156 0.59 12.40 -25.99
CA ASP A 156 1.56 12.23 -27.08
C ASP A 156 2.67 13.30 -27.10
N ASP A 157 2.47 14.42 -26.41
CA ASP A 157 3.46 15.50 -26.23
C ASP A 157 4.66 15.13 -25.34
N GLY A 158 4.68 13.91 -24.80
CA GLY A 158 5.74 13.40 -23.91
C GLY A 158 5.64 13.88 -22.46
N SER A 159 4.72 14.78 -22.12
CA SER A 159 4.54 15.30 -20.76
C SER A 159 4.13 14.22 -19.75
N GLY A 160 3.47 13.17 -20.23
CA GLY A 160 3.05 12.01 -19.44
C GLY A 160 3.96 10.78 -19.55
N ALA A 161 5.18 10.91 -20.09
CA ALA A 161 6.11 9.78 -20.25
C ALA A 161 6.37 9.03 -18.92
N ALA A 162 6.47 9.76 -17.80
CA ALA A 162 6.63 9.18 -16.46
C ALA A 162 5.43 8.31 -16.02
N ASN A 163 4.25 8.53 -16.62
CA ASN A 163 3.03 7.77 -16.32
C ASN A 163 2.85 6.53 -17.22
N VAL A 164 3.65 6.34 -18.27
CA VAL A 164 3.45 5.22 -19.22
C VAL A 164 3.44 3.86 -18.50
N LYS A 165 4.35 3.67 -17.55
CA LYS A 165 4.40 2.44 -16.73
C LYS A 165 3.15 2.27 -15.86
N VAL A 166 2.60 3.37 -15.33
CA VAL A 166 1.36 3.37 -14.55
C VAL A 166 0.19 2.94 -15.43
N VAL A 167 0.04 3.57 -16.60
CA VAL A 167 -1.03 3.25 -17.56
C VAL A 167 -0.96 1.78 -17.96
N ARG A 168 0.22 1.27 -18.33
CA ARG A 168 0.43 -0.13 -18.70
C ARG A 168 0.01 -1.09 -17.58
N ARG A 169 0.43 -0.81 -16.34
CA ARG A 169 0.08 -1.63 -15.17
C ARG A 169 -1.43 -1.68 -14.93
N VAL A 170 -2.11 -0.54 -15.08
CA VAL A 170 -3.55 -0.44 -14.87
C VAL A 170 -4.32 -1.12 -16.00
N LEU A 171 -3.95 -0.91 -17.26
CA LEU A 171 -4.60 -1.56 -18.41
C LEU A 171 -4.52 -3.10 -18.33
N ARG A 172 -3.35 -3.64 -17.95
CA ARG A 172 -3.21 -5.09 -17.68
C ARG A 172 -4.08 -5.54 -16.50
N GLY A 173 -4.22 -4.70 -15.47
CA GLY A 173 -5.12 -4.96 -14.35
C GLY A 173 -6.61 -4.96 -14.73
N LEU A 174 -7.01 -4.09 -15.66
CA LEU A 174 -8.36 -4.05 -16.24
C LEU A 174 -8.62 -5.25 -17.16
N GLN A 175 -7.63 -5.67 -17.95
CA GLN A 175 -7.70 -6.88 -18.78
C GLN A 175 -7.89 -8.14 -17.94
N GLN A 176 -7.08 -8.31 -16.88
CA GLN A 176 -7.15 -9.48 -15.99
C GLN A 176 -8.49 -9.60 -15.25
N LYS A 177 -9.24 -8.51 -15.14
CA LYS A 177 -10.57 -8.44 -14.52
C LYS A 177 -11.70 -8.44 -15.55
N ASP A 178 -11.39 -8.68 -16.82
CA ASP A 178 -12.33 -8.69 -17.95
C ASP A 178 -13.08 -7.37 -18.16
N PHE A 179 -12.53 -6.23 -17.71
CA PHE A 179 -13.06 -4.90 -18.00
C PHE A 179 -12.66 -4.39 -19.38
N LEU A 180 -11.55 -4.88 -19.94
CA LEU A 180 -11.08 -4.55 -21.27
C LEU A 180 -10.68 -5.82 -22.01
N GLU A 181 -10.98 -5.87 -23.31
CA GLU A 181 -10.51 -6.97 -24.16
C GLU A 181 -9.00 -6.92 -24.32
N ALA A 182 -8.36 -8.10 -24.37
CA ALA A 182 -6.92 -8.23 -24.58
C ALA A 182 -6.44 -7.46 -25.82
N ARG A 183 -7.21 -7.55 -26.91
CA ARG A 183 -6.92 -6.86 -28.16
C ARG A 183 -6.86 -5.34 -27.98
N THR A 184 -7.84 -4.75 -27.30
CA THR A 184 -7.88 -3.31 -27.02
C THR A 184 -6.67 -2.86 -26.21
N VAL A 185 -6.25 -3.66 -25.23
CA VAL A 185 -5.06 -3.35 -24.42
C VAL A 185 -3.79 -3.42 -25.25
N ASP A 186 -3.64 -4.43 -26.09
CA ASP A 186 -2.46 -4.56 -26.95
C ASP A 186 -2.38 -3.41 -27.98
N GLU A 187 -3.51 -3.01 -28.57
CA GLU A 187 -3.59 -1.84 -29.47
C GLU A 187 -3.15 -0.54 -28.77
N ILE A 188 -3.61 -0.31 -27.53
CA ILE A 188 -3.19 0.86 -26.73
C ILE A 188 -1.70 0.76 -26.35
N GLU A 189 -1.20 -0.42 -26.02
CA GLU A 189 0.20 -0.61 -25.64
C GLU A 189 1.17 -0.33 -26.79
N GLU A 190 0.83 -0.68 -28.02
CA GLU A 190 1.65 -0.33 -29.19
C GLU A 190 1.78 1.19 -29.33
N VAL A 191 0.67 1.93 -29.19
CA VAL A 191 0.68 3.40 -29.21
C VAL A 191 1.53 3.97 -28.07
N LEU A 192 1.48 3.37 -26.88
CA LEU A 192 2.28 3.81 -25.73
C LEU A 192 3.78 3.56 -25.90
N LYS A 193 4.21 2.53 -26.67
CA LYS A 193 5.63 2.26 -26.96
C LYS A 193 6.24 3.38 -27.82
N GLU A 194 5.50 3.86 -28.80
CA GLU A 194 5.92 4.99 -29.65
C GLU A 194 6.10 6.28 -28.83
N ARG A 195 5.26 6.49 -27.80
CA ARG A 195 5.35 7.63 -26.88
C ARG A 195 6.53 7.52 -25.92
N GLU A 196 6.82 6.33 -25.40
CA GLU A 196 7.96 6.08 -24.49
C GLU A 196 9.31 6.28 -25.18
N THR A 197 9.44 5.82 -26.43
CA THR A 197 10.65 6.00 -27.24
C THR A 197 10.90 7.46 -27.61
N SER A 198 9.86 8.20 -27.97
CA SER A 198 9.93 9.63 -28.31
C SER A 198 10.39 10.50 -27.12
N ALA A 199 9.93 10.18 -25.90
CA ALA A 199 10.33 10.92 -24.69
C ALA A 199 11.78 10.61 -24.26
N HIS A 200 12.24 9.37 -24.48
CA HIS A 200 13.62 8.98 -24.18
C HIS A 200 14.64 9.71 -25.08
N ASP A 201 14.30 9.90 -26.37
CA ASP A 201 15.15 10.64 -27.32
C ASP A 201 15.23 12.14 -26.98
N ALA A 202 14.12 12.73 -26.55
CA ALA A 202 14.09 14.11 -26.05
C ALA A 202 14.92 14.30 -24.77
N GLY A 203 14.99 13.29 -23.89
CA GLY A 203 15.77 13.31 -22.65
C GLY A 203 17.29 13.22 -22.85
N LEU A 204 17.74 12.57 -23.94
CA LEU A 204 19.15 12.50 -24.33
C LEU A 204 19.63 13.76 -25.06
N SER A 205 18.71 14.62 -25.48
CA SER A 205 18.99 15.88 -26.18
C SER A 205 19.33 17.06 -25.25
N SER A 206 19.49 16.81 -23.95
CA SER A 206 19.87 17.86 -22.99
C SER A 206 21.35 18.24 -23.18
N PRO A 207 21.71 19.54 -23.32
CA PRO A 207 23.07 19.93 -23.60
C PRO A 207 23.97 19.50 -22.46
N VAL A 208 25.07 18.83 -22.81
CA VAL A 208 26.23 18.71 -21.94
C VAL A 208 26.71 20.13 -21.61
N ASN A 209 26.28 20.68 -20.47
CA ASN A 209 27.00 21.78 -19.84
C ASN A 209 28.32 21.18 -19.35
N GLY A 210 29.27 21.08 -20.26
CA GLY A 210 30.66 20.80 -19.98
C GLY A 210 31.27 22.03 -19.34
N ASP A 211 31.01 22.24 -18.05
CA ASP A 211 31.72 23.23 -17.25
C ASP A 211 33.08 22.64 -16.81
N VAL A 212 33.98 22.54 -17.78
CA VAL A 212 35.42 22.42 -17.55
C VAL A 212 36.14 23.43 -18.43
N GLU A 213 36.24 24.68 -17.97
CA GLU A 213 37.27 25.58 -18.52
C GLU A 213 37.73 26.62 -17.48
N MET A 214 39.03 26.53 -17.15
CA MET A 214 39.80 27.60 -16.52
C MET A 214 39.82 28.82 -17.45
N GLY A 215 39.47 30.01 -16.96
CA GLY A 215 39.65 31.23 -17.73
C GLY A 215 39.15 32.47 -17.02
N ASP A 216 40.08 33.32 -16.62
CA ASP A 216 39.92 34.61 -15.93
C ASP A 216 39.36 35.69 -16.91
N ALA A 217 38.13 36.17 -16.70
CA ALA A 217 37.59 37.38 -17.37
C ALA A 217 36.32 37.97 -16.66
N PRO A 218 36.08 39.30 -16.72
CA PRO A 218 35.25 40.04 -15.75
C PRO A 218 33.74 40.10 -16.10
N PRO A 219 32.86 40.49 -15.13
CA PRO A 219 31.43 40.22 -15.21
C PRO A 219 30.70 41.27 -16.05
N ALA A 220 30.12 40.87 -17.17
CA ALA A 220 29.16 41.67 -17.92
C ALA A 220 27.74 41.17 -17.62
N HIS A 221 26.89 42.11 -17.22
CA HIS A 221 25.49 41.94 -16.85
C HIS A 221 24.67 41.17 -17.90
N SER A 222 24.32 39.92 -17.60
CA SER A 222 23.21 39.21 -18.25
C SER A 222 21.97 39.28 -17.37
N LEU A 223 20.90 39.83 -17.94
CA LEU A 223 19.56 39.94 -17.37
C LEU A 223 19.11 38.61 -16.72
N PRO A 224 18.40 38.63 -15.58
CA PRO A 224 17.80 37.42 -15.03
C PRO A 224 16.65 36.99 -15.93
N THR A 225 16.94 36.09 -16.87
CA THR A 225 15.91 35.35 -17.61
C THR A 225 15.21 34.44 -16.62
N ASN A 226 14.15 35.00 -16.01
CA ASN A 226 12.93 34.37 -15.56
C ASN A 226 13.05 32.87 -15.20
N GLY A 227 13.72 32.57 -14.08
CA GLY A 227 13.81 31.24 -13.46
C GLY A 227 12.49 30.74 -12.85
N ARG A 228 11.36 31.05 -13.49
CA ARG A 228 10.00 30.70 -13.03
C ARG A 228 9.51 29.33 -13.50
N ALA A 229 10.21 28.69 -14.43
CA ALA A 229 9.90 27.34 -14.92
C ALA A 229 10.71 26.22 -14.22
N LEU A 230 11.72 26.56 -13.41
CA LEU A 230 12.76 25.62 -12.94
C LEU A 230 12.49 24.98 -11.56
N ARG A 231 11.33 25.25 -10.96
CA ARG A 231 10.84 24.52 -9.79
C ARG A 231 9.36 24.24 -10.03
N LEU A 232 9.04 23.14 -10.71
CA LEU A 232 7.94 22.33 -10.18
C LEU A 232 8.20 22.25 -8.67
N GLU A 233 7.25 22.77 -7.90
CA GLU A 233 7.42 23.08 -6.49
C GLU A 233 8.13 21.89 -5.84
N LYS A 234 9.31 22.07 -5.24
CA LYS A 234 10.14 20.97 -4.70
C LYS A 234 9.27 19.96 -3.91
N ARG A 235 8.27 20.50 -3.21
CA ARG A 235 7.20 19.79 -2.52
C ARG A 235 6.39 18.83 -3.39
N GLN A 236 5.97 19.23 -4.60
CA GLN A 236 5.23 18.37 -5.54
C GLN A 236 6.08 17.20 -6.03
N ILE A 237 7.37 17.43 -6.28
CA ILE A 237 8.31 16.37 -6.65
C ILE A 237 8.53 15.41 -5.47
N GLU A 238 8.79 15.94 -4.27
CA GLU A 238 8.92 15.15 -3.04
C GLU A 238 7.65 14.35 -2.74
N GLN A 239 6.48 14.96 -2.91
CA GLN A 239 5.19 14.29 -2.74
C GLN A 239 5.04 13.14 -3.73
N ARG A 240 5.37 13.34 -5.00
CA ARG A 240 5.30 12.28 -6.00
C ARG A 240 6.26 11.14 -5.70
N ILE A 241 7.49 11.45 -5.28
CA ILE A 241 8.47 10.44 -4.86
C ILE A 241 7.92 9.61 -3.69
N GLU A 242 7.34 10.26 -2.69
CA GLU A 242 6.79 9.56 -1.52
C GLU A 242 5.55 8.73 -1.89
N GLU A 243 4.69 9.23 -2.77
CA GLU A 243 3.55 8.47 -3.29
C GLU A 243 3.98 7.24 -4.08
N ASP A 244 4.98 7.37 -4.96
CA ASP A 244 5.53 6.23 -5.71
C ASP A 244 6.23 5.22 -4.78
N ARG A 245 6.96 5.70 -3.77
CA ARG A 245 7.58 4.86 -2.75
C ARG A 245 6.51 4.06 -2.00
N GLU A 246 5.43 4.71 -1.61
CA GLU A 246 4.33 4.07 -0.91
C GLU A 246 3.60 3.04 -1.81
N ARG A 247 3.41 3.34 -3.10
CA ARG A 247 2.89 2.34 -4.08
C ARG A 247 3.78 1.11 -4.15
N HIS A 248 5.08 1.31 -4.26
CA HIS A 248 6.03 0.22 -4.44
C HIS A 248 6.20 -0.62 -3.17
N LYS A 249 6.13 0.03 -2.01
CA LYS A 249 6.04 -0.64 -0.71
C LYS A 249 4.82 -1.56 -0.66
N ARG A 250 3.62 -1.04 -0.98
CA ARG A 250 2.38 -1.83 -1.00
C ARG A 250 2.41 -3.02 -1.95
N LEU A 251 3.00 -2.84 -3.14
CA LEU A 251 3.13 -3.94 -4.10
C LEU A 251 3.90 -5.14 -3.51
N ARG A 252 4.80 -4.89 -2.57
CA ARG A 252 5.60 -5.93 -1.90
C ARG A 252 5.00 -6.46 -0.61
N GLU A 253 4.01 -5.79 -0.02
CA GLU A 253 3.41 -6.18 1.27
C GLU A 253 2.78 -7.58 1.23
N ASN A 254 2.32 -8.05 0.06
CA ASN A 254 1.66 -9.34 -0.10
C ASN A 254 2.55 -10.44 -0.72
N ILE A 255 3.84 -10.18 -0.99
CA ILE A 255 4.72 -11.16 -1.65
C ILE A 255 5.00 -12.38 -0.75
N TRP A 256 5.17 -12.13 0.55
CA TRP A 256 5.42 -13.18 1.54
C TRP A 256 4.13 -13.88 2.00
N ALA A 257 2.95 -13.36 1.66
CA ALA A 257 1.69 -13.99 2.04
C ALA A 257 1.54 -15.36 1.37
N ILE A 258 0.91 -16.28 2.09
CA ILE A 258 0.58 -17.62 1.63
C ILE A 258 -0.94 -17.70 1.50
N GLY A 259 -1.40 -18.33 0.42
CA GLY A 259 -2.83 -18.50 0.17
C GLY A 259 -3.49 -19.44 1.20
N ALA A 260 -4.82 -19.37 1.30
CA ALA A 260 -5.58 -20.16 2.27
C ALA A 260 -5.90 -21.60 1.81
N GLN A 261 -5.45 -22.00 0.61
CA GLN A 261 -5.67 -23.34 0.06
C GLN A 261 -4.84 -24.40 0.81
N ASP A 262 -5.34 -25.64 0.82
CA ASP A 262 -4.60 -26.76 1.38
C ASP A 262 -3.25 -26.91 0.66
N ASN A 263 -2.19 -27.17 1.42
CA ASN A 263 -0.79 -27.29 0.96
C ASN A 263 -0.17 -26.03 0.32
N ALA A 264 -0.83 -24.87 0.37
CA ALA A 264 -0.31 -23.61 -0.20
C ALA A 264 1.14 -23.30 0.18
N GLU A 265 1.48 -23.49 1.45
CA GLU A 265 2.82 -23.24 1.99
C GLU A 265 3.84 -24.21 1.40
N VAL A 266 3.51 -25.51 1.37
CA VAL A 266 4.39 -26.56 0.88
C VAL A 266 4.65 -26.41 -0.60
N ASP A 267 3.60 -26.17 -1.39
CA ASP A 267 3.71 -26.00 -2.84
C ASP A 267 4.57 -24.77 -3.18
N LYS A 268 4.34 -23.65 -2.49
CA LYS A 268 5.14 -22.42 -2.67
C LYS A 268 6.60 -22.65 -2.32
N ILE A 269 6.89 -23.28 -1.18
CA ILE A 269 8.26 -23.62 -0.79
C ILE A 269 8.88 -24.54 -1.85
N TRP A 270 8.17 -25.58 -2.29
CA TRP A 270 8.69 -26.54 -3.25
C TRP A 270 9.06 -25.90 -4.60
N GLU A 271 8.26 -24.94 -5.07
CA GLU A 271 8.51 -24.21 -6.31
C GLU A 271 9.61 -23.14 -6.18
N GLU A 272 9.69 -22.47 -5.03
CA GLU A 272 10.60 -21.34 -4.80
C GLU A 272 11.94 -21.74 -4.13
N THR A 273 12.07 -22.97 -3.64
CA THR A 273 13.31 -23.45 -3.00
C THR A 273 14.45 -23.44 -4.01
N SER A 274 15.44 -22.59 -3.76
CA SER A 274 16.71 -22.57 -4.47
C SER A 274 17.63 -23.71 -4.02
N ASP A 275 18.62 -24.04 -4.86
CA ASP A 275 19.71 -24.91 -4.46
C ASP A 275 20.51 -24.32 -3.29
N PHE A 276 21.13 -25.20 -2.51
CA PHE A 276 21.96 -24.83 -1.36
C PHE A 276 23.19 -24.01 -1.80
N GLY A 277 23.34 -22.81 -1.24
CA GLY A 277 24.38 -21.84 -1.57
C GLY A 277 25.42 -21.63 -0.47
N ASP A 278 26.37 -20.74 -0.73
CA ASP A 278 27.43 -20.38 0.23
C ASP A 278 26.85 -19.72 1.50
N ASP A 279 25.84 -18.86 1.34
CA ASP A 279 25.15 -18.18 2.46
C ASP A 279 24.46 -19.18 3.40
N ASP A 280 23.91 -20.28 2.88
CA ASP A 280 23.28 -21.33 3.69
C ASP A 280 24.32 -22.07 4.55
N HIS A 281 25.53 -22.27 4.02
CA HIS A 281 26.64 -22.88 4.76
C HIS A 281 27.10 -21.99 5.91
N ILE A 282 27.24 -20.69 5.64
CA ILE A 282 27.61 -19.69 6.64
C ILE A 282 26.55 -19.64 7.75
N LEU A 283 25.27 -19.57 7.38
CA LEU A 283 24.16 -19.56 8.34
C LEU A 283 24.16 -20.81 9.23
N ALA A 284 24.40 -21.99 8.64
CA ALA A 284 24.46 -23.25 9.40
C ALA A 284 25.64 -23.31 10.38
N GLU A 285 26.81 -22.79 10.00
CA GLU A 285 27.97 -22.70 10.89
C GLU A 285 27.72 -21.74 12.06
N GLU A 286 27.10 -20.59 11.79
CA GLU A 286 26.72 -19.59 12.80
C GLU A 286 25.69 -20.17 13.79
N GLU A 287 24.61 -20.79 13.29
CA GLU A 287 23.60 -21.44 14.14
C GLU A 287 24.21 -22.56 15.00
N PHE A 288 25.12 -23.36 14.43
CA PHE A 288 25.79 -24.43 15.17
C PHE A 288 26.68 -23.89 16.31
N ALA A 289 27.38 -22.79 16.05
CA ALA A 289 28.21 -22.12 17.05
C ALA A 289 27.35 -21.53 18.19
N GLU A 290 26.24 -20.85 17.85
CA GLU A 290 25.28 -20.32 18.82
C GLU A 290 24.64 -21.42 19.67
N PHE A 291 24.19 -22.51 19.03
CA PHE A 291 23.62 -23.66 19.71
C PHE A 291 24.61 -24.28 20.71
N THR A 292 25.85 -24.50 20.27
CA THR A 292 26.92 -25.07 21.10
C THR A 292 27.21 -24.19 22.31
N GLN A 293 27.27 -22.87 22.12
CA GLN A 293 27.46 -21.91 23.19
C GLN A 293 26.28 -21.92 24.18
N ALA A 294 25.03 -21.90 23.69
CA ALA A 294 23.84 -21.97 24.53
C ALA A 294 23.80 -23.26 25.38
N MET A 295 24.21 -24.38 24.79
CA MET A 295 24.24 -25.67 25.48
C MET A 295 25.28 -25.69 26.61
N GLN A 296 26.45 -25.08 26.40
CA GLN A 296 27.50 -24.91 27.42
C GLN A 296 27.07 -24.00 28.59
N HIS A 297 26.16 -23.06 28.34
CA HIS A 297 25.65 -22.12 29.34
C HIS A 297 24.32 -22.56 30.00
N SER A 298 23.81 -23.76 29.71
CA SER A 298 22.62 -24.30 30.38
C SER A 298 22.91 -24.68 31.85
N CYS A 299 22.02 -24.22 32.74
CA CYS A 299 22.15 -24.11 34.20
C CYS A 299 22.54 -25.43 34.92
N PRO A 300 23.33 -25.41 36.02
CA PRO A 300 23.63 -26.61 36.79
C PRO A 300 22.37 -27.32 37.30
N PRO A 301 22.39 -28.66 37.43
CA PRO A 301 21.23 -29.43 37.86
C PRO A 301 20.73 -28.93 39.21
N LYS A 302 19.40 -28.79 39.35
CA LYS A 302 18.76 -28.40 40.60
C LYS A 302 19.23 -29.37 41.69
N PRO A 303 19.83 -28.89 42.80
CA PRO A 303 20.28 -29.80 43.86
C PRO A 303 19.07 -30.57 44.40
N PRO A 304 19.25 -31.85 44.79
CA PRO A 304 18.15 -32.66 45.30
C PRO A 304 17.52 -31.95 46.51
N ALA A 305 16.19 -31.99 46.60
CA ALA A 305 15.46 -31.36 47.70
C ALA A 305 15.97 -31.91 49.04
N GLY A 306 16.72 -31.08 49.78
CA GLY A 306 17.18 -31.43 51.12
C GLY A 306 16.01 -31.63 52.08
N PRO A 307 16.18 -32.41 53.17
CA PRO A 307 15.10 -32.69 54.10
C PRO A 307 14.56 -31.41 54.74
N ALA A 308 13.24 -31.34 54.89
CA ALA A 308 12.52 -30.17 55.36
C ALA A 308 13.13 -29.59 56.64
N SER A 309 13.69 -28.37 56.53
CA SER A 309 14.25 -27.65 57.67
C SER A 309 13.12 -27.31 58.65
N THR A 310 13.11 -27.98 59.81
CA THR A 310 12.23 -27.68 60.93
C THR A 310 12.43 -26.24 61.37
N ARG A 311 11.38 -25.42 61.18
CA ARG A 311 11.33 -24.04 61.65
C ARG A 311 11.33 -24.04 63.18
N ILE A 312 12.45 -23.67 63.80
CA ILE A 312 12.50 -23.38 65.24
C ILE A 312 11.63 -22.15 65.50
N VAL A 313 10.51 -22.37 66.20
CA VAL A 313 9.67 -21.31 66.74
C VAL A 313 10.32 -20.83 68.03
N ASN A 314 11.09 -19.73 67.96
CA ASN A 314 11.58 -19.09 69.17
C ASN A 314 10.44 -18.36 69.88
N GLY A 315 10.17 -18.82 71.09
CA GLY A 315 9.14 -18.33 71.99
C GLY A 315 9.43 -16.93 72.54
N LYS A 316 8.37 -16.13 72.53
CA LYS A 316 7.90 -15.16 73.53
C LYS A 316 8.78 -14.91 74.77
N LYS A 317 9.16 -13.65 74.97
CA LYS A 317 9.34 -12.89 76.25
C LYS A 317 9.72 -11.46 75.84
N ARG A 318 9.13 -10.35 76.29
CA ARG A 318 8.15 -10.04 77.34
C ARG A 318 7.17 -9.02 76.80
#